data_AF-A0A3L7SEL4-F1
#
_entry.id   AF-A0A3L7SEL4-F1
#
_cell.length_a   1.000
_cell.length_b   1.000
_cell.length_c   1.000
_cell.angle_alpha   90.00
_cell.angle_beta   90.00
_cell.angle_gamma   90.00
#
_symmetry.space_group_name_H-M   'P 1'
#
loop_
_entity.id
_entity.type
_entity.pdbx_description
1 polymer ?
#
loop_
_entity_poly.entity_id
_entity_poly.type
_entity_poly.pdbx_seq_one_letter_code
_entity_poly.pdbx_strand_id
1 'polypeptide(L)'
;MSETVTLSLEDRQALQSGQSVAVTEFTSQMQCVILRADIFEQIKKRVSDLDPRDTYPAVDKVMSEDWDDPKMAEYDDYESLQK
;
A
#
# COMPACT_ATOMS: atom_id res chain seq x y z
N MET A 1 -21.66 -20.61 6.78
CA MET A 1 -22.25 -20.86 5.47
C MET A 1 -21.35 -20.19 4.46
N SER A 2 -20.65 -20.95 3.62
CA SER A 2 -19.75 -20.35 2.62
C SER A 2 -20.59 -19.95 1.40
N GLU A 3 -20.84 -18.65 1.23
CA GLU A 3 -21.45 -18.14 0.01
C GLU A 3 -20.49 -18.40 -1.15
N THR A 4 -20.90 -19.25 -2.08
CA THR A 4 -20.14 -19.57 -3.28
C THR A 4 -20.34 -18.45 -4.30
N VAL A 5 -19.30 -17.65 -4.52
CA VAL A 5 -19.25 -16.69 -5.63
C VAL A 5 -19.21 -17.48 -6.94
N THR A 6 -20.22 -17.29 -7.79
CA THR A 6 -20.25 -17.93 -9.11
C THR A 6 -19.48 -17.05 -10.09
N LEU A 7 -18.24 -17.44 -10.39
CA LEU A 7 -17.39 -16.75 -11.36
C LEU A 7 -17.81 -17.10 -12.80
N SER A 8 -17.77 -16.11 -13.70
CA SER A 8 -17.96 -16.34 -15.13
C SER A 8 -16.80 -17.15 -15.74
N LEU A 9 -16.94 -17.61 -16.99
CA LEU A 9 -15.85 -18.33 -17.68
C LEU A 9 -14.64 -17.41 -17.90
N GLU A 10 -14.89 -16.15 -18.24
CA GLU A 10 -13.86 -15.13 -18.46
C GLU A 10 -13.09 -14.84 -17.18
N ASP A 11 -13.79 -14.69 -16.05
CA ASP A 11 -13.17 -14.48 -14.74
C ASP A 11 -12.28 -15.67 -14.35
N ARG A 12 -12.73 -16.90 -14.63
CA ARG A 12 -11.94 -18.10 -14.36
C ARG A 12 -10.69 -18.15 -15.22
N GLN A 13 -10.78 -17.78 -16.49
CA GLN A 13 -9.62 -17.71 -17.39
C GLN A 13 -8.63 -16.64 -16.94
N ALA A 14 -9.11 -15.46 -16.53
CA ALA A 14 -8.28 -14.41 -15.97
C ALA A 14 -7.54 -14.87 -14.70
N LEU A 15 -8.22 -15.56 -13.78
CA LEU A 15 -7.56 -16.10 -12.58
C LEU A 15 -6.55 -17.21 -12.90
N GLN A 16 -6.80 -18.01 -13.95
CA GLN A 16 -5.86 -19.03 -14.44
C GLN A 16 -4.62 -18.40 -15.07
N SER A 17 -4.77 -17.32 -15.85
CA SER A 17 -3.64 -16.56 -16.42
C SER A 17 -2.86 -15.77 -15.36
N GLY A 18 -3.37 -15.71 -14.12
CA GLY A 18 -2.76 -14.99 -13.00
C GLY A 18 -3.17 -13.52 -12.94
N GLN A 19 -4.15 -13.10 -13.71
CA GLN A 19 -4.78 -11.79 -13.62
C GLN A 19 -5.77 -11.75 -12.45
N SER A 20 -6.03 -10.54 -11.97
CA SER A 20 -6.98 -10.27 -10.89
C SER A 20 -8.36 -9.92 -11.45
N VAL A 21 -9.43 -10.30 -10.76
CA VAL A 21 -10.82 -9.99 -11.17
C VAL A 21 -11.43 -9.01 -10.18
N ALA A 22 -11.87 -7.84 -10.67
CA ALA A 22 -12.56 -6.86 -9.84
C ALA A 22 -14.00 -7.29 -9.56
N VAL A 23 -14.44 -7.17 -8.31
CA VAL A 23 -15.79 -7.52 -7.87
C VAL A 23 -16.31 -6.39 -6.99
N THR A 24 -17.52 -5.92 -7.26
CA THR A 24 -18.18 -4.96 -6.38
C THR A 24 -19.00 -5.72 -5.35
N GLU A 25 -18.74 -5.50 -4.06
CA GLU A 25 -19.59 -6.05 -3.00
C GLU A 25 -20.97 -5.36 -3.04
N PHE A 26 -22.02 -6.17 -3.12
CA PHE A 26 -23.39 -5.70 -3.31
C PHE A 26 -23.92 -4.82 -2.17
N THR A 27 -23.45 -5.07 -0.94
CA THR A 27 -23.95 -4.47 0.30
C THR A 27 -23.29 -3.15 0.67
N SER A 28 -22.04 -2.95 0.29
CA SER A 28 -21.21 -1.84 0.79
C SER A 28 -20.71 -0.90 -0.30
N GLN A 29 -20.95 -1.21 -1.59
CA GLN A 29 -20.28 -0.59 -2.74
C GLN A 29 -18.74 -0.66 -2.65
N MET A 30 -18.20 -1.51 -1.76
CA MET A 30 -16.77 -1.70 -1.62
C MET A 30 -16.25 -2.42 -2.87
N GLN A 31 -15.22 -1.83 -3.48
CA GLN A 31 -14.51 -2.46 -4.57
C GLN A 31 -13.56 -3.52 -3.98
N CYS A 32 -13.81 -4.76 -4.35
CA CYS A 32 -13.04 -5.92 -3.96
C CYS A 32 -12.32 -6.49 -5.19
N VAL A 33 -11.26 -7.26 -4.96
CA VAL A 33 -10.53 -7.92 -6.04
C VAL A 33 -10.30 -9.37 -5.64
N ILE A 34 -10.59 -10.29 -6.55
CA ILE A 34 -10.30 -11.72 -6.39
C ILE A 34 -8.93 -12.01 -7.02
N LEU A 35 -8.11 -12.70 -6.24
CA LEU A 35 -6.78 -13.16 -6.61
C LEU A 35 -6.67 -14.66 -6.35
N ARG A 36 -5.82 -15.34 -7.13
CA ARG A 36 -5.47 -16.73 -6.85
C ARG A 36 -4.65 -16.81 -5.56
N ALA A 37 -4.90 -17.83 -4.75
CA ALA A 37 -4.33 -17.93 -3.40
C ALA A 37 -2.79 -17.96 -3.39
N ASP A 38 -2.16 -18.64 -4.34
CA ASP A 38 -0.70 -18.67 -4.51
C ASP A 38 -0.12 -17.30 -4.85
N ILE A 39 -0.81 -16.48 -5.64
CA ILE A 39 -0.40 -15.12 -5.99
C ILE A 39 -0.55 -14.21 -4.77
N PHE A 40 -1.66 -14.33 -4.04
CA PHE A 40 -1.87 -13.59 -2.81
C PHE A 40 -0.77 -13.86 -1.78
N GLU A 41 -0.42 -15.12 -1.53
CA GLU A 41 0.64 -15.48 -0.59
C GLU A 41 2.02 -14.96 -1.04
N GLN A 42 2.30 -14.95 -2.35
CA GLN A 42 3.52 -14.35 -2.89
C GLN A 42 3.59 -12.84 -2.65
N ILE A 43 2.49 -12.12 -2.93
CA ILE A 43 2.40 -10.67 -2.69
C ILE A 43 2.53 -10.40 -1.20
N LYS A 44 1.76 -11.10 -0.37
CA LYS A 44 1.80 -10.98 1.08
C LYS A 44 3.21 -11.18 1.61
N LYS A 45 3.91 -12.23 1.19
CA LYS A 45 5.31 -12.46 1.59
C LYS A 45 6.21 -11.29 1.22
N ARG A 46 6.16 -10.83 -0.04
CA ARG A 46 6.97 -9.70 -0.50
C ARG A 46 6.68 -8.40 0.26
N VAL A 47 5.41 -8.15 0.59
CA VAL A 47 5.00 -6.97 1.36
C VAL A 47 5.37 -7.09 2.83
N SER A 48 5.30 -8.31 3.40
CA SER A 48 5.69 -8.57 4.79
C SER A 48 7.20 -8.41 4.99
N ASP A 49 7.98 -8.73 3.95
CA ASP A 49 9.44 -8.63 3.94
C ASP A 49 9.93 -7.19 3.67
N LEU A 50 9.05 -6.22 3.37
CA LEU A 50 9.41 -4.81 3.32
C LEU A 50 9.53 -4.30 4.77
N ASP A 51 10.76 -4.08 5.25
CA ASP A 51 10.95 -3.29 6.48
C ASP A 51 10.60 -1.83 6.13
N PRO A 52 9.64 -1.18 6.82
CA PRO A 52 9.41 0.24 6.65
C PRO A 52 10.69 1.07 6.72
N ARG A 53 11.70 0.62 7.50
CA ARG A 53 13.07 1.18 7.56
C ARG A 53 13.75 1.30 6.20
N ASP A 54 13.48 0.40 5.26
CA ASP A 54 14.05 0.45 3.91
C ASP A 54 13.46 1.59 3.06
N THR A 55 12.31 2.14 3.48
CA THR A 55 11.69 3.31 2.83
C THR A 55 12.10 4.64 3.47
N TYR A 56 12.70 4.63 4.66
CA TYR A 56 13.16 5.86 5.33
C TYR A 56 14.15 6.67 4.50
N PRO A 57 15.12 6.11 3.76
CA PRO A 57 16.01 6.93 2.93
C PRO A 57 15.26 7.73 1.85
N ALA A 58 14.17 7.20 1.32
CA ALA A 58 13.34 7.91 0.35
C ALA A 58 12.47 8.98 1.02
N VAL A 59 11.97 8.69 2.23
CA VAL A 59 11.20 9.65 3.04
C VAL A 59 12.08 10.78 3.55
N ASP A 60 13.27 10.48 4.10
CA ASP A 60 14.27 11.46 4.55
C ASP A 60 14.67 12.40 3.42
N LYS A 61 14.84 11.89 2.20
CA LYS A 61 15.19 12.73 1.05
C LYS A 61 14.09 13.76 0.72
N VAL A 62 12.83 13.35 0.74
CA VAL A 62 11.69 14.26 0.49
C VAL A 62 11.52 15.23 1.65
N MET A 63 11.68 14.76 2.88
CA MET A 63 11.56 15.58 4.08
C MET A 63 12.72 16.58 4.21
N SER A 64 13.95 16.23 3.80
CA SER A 64 15.10 17.15 3.82
C SER A 64 14.93 18.33 2.88
N GLU A 65 14.23 18.14 1.75
CA GLU A 65 13.98 19.23 0.79
C GLU A 65 13.09 20.34 1.41
N ASP A 66 12.17 19.98 2.30
CA ASP A 66 11.31 20.92 3.03
C ASP A 66 11.94 21.38 4.36
N TRP A 67 12.76 20.54 5.00
CA TRP A 67 13.44 20.85 6.27
C TRP A 67 14.61 21.83 6.09
N ASP A 68 15.31 21.79 4.95
CA ASP A 68 16.37 22.73 4.59
C ASP A 68 15.82 24.07 4.02
N ASP A 69 14.50 24.31 4.06
CA ASP A 69 13.92 25.60 3.67
C ASP A 69 14.42 26.72 4.63
N PRO A 70 14.90 27.86 4.13
CA PRO A 70 15.31 29.00 4.95
C PRO A 70 14.28 29.48 5.97
N LYS A 71 12.99 29.18 5.78
CA LYS A 71 11.90 29.46 6.74
C LYS A 71 11.90 28.52 7.94
N MET A 72 12.50 27.34 7.83
CA MET A 72 12.66 26.39 8.93
C MET A 72 13.83 26.75 9.85
N ALA A 73 14.73 27.66 9.42
CA ALA A 73 15.86 28.14 10.21
C ALA A 73 15.46 28.76 11.56
N GLU A 74 14.22 29.24 11.72
CA GLU A 74 13.71 29.75 13.01
C GLU A 74 13.54 28.63 14.06
N TYR A 75 13.36 27.38 13.63
CA TYR A 75 13.24 26.22 14.51
C TYR A 75 14.60 25.70 14.96
N ASP A 76 15.67 25.93 14.19
CA ASP A 76 17.05 25.59 14.59
C ASP A 76 17.49 26.39 15.83
N ASP A 77 16.97 27.61 15.99
CA ASP A 77 17.26 28.50 17.12
C ASP A 77 16.35 28.25 18.34
N TYR A 78 15.43 27.28 18.30
CA TYR A 78 14.43 27.06 19.35
C TYR A 78 15.05 26.78 20.73
N GLU A 79 16.20 26.10 20.79
CA GLU A 79 16.94 25.87 22.04
C GLU A 79 17.60 27.15 22.59
N SER A 80 17.89 28.13 21.74
CA SER A 80 18.49 29.41 22.15
C SER A 80 17.48 30.37 22.78
N LEU A 81 16.19 30.19 22.47
CA LEU A 81 15.06 31.02 22.95
C LEU A 81 14.48 30.56 24.30
N GLN A 82 14.94 29.45 24.87
CA GLN A 82 14.47 28.93 26.17
C GLN A 82 15.30 29.38 27.39
N LYS A 83 16.17 30.39 27.25
CA LYS A 83 16.94 30.97 28.37
C LYS A 83 16.29 32.18 29.02
#